data_AF-A0A923Q2K4-F1
#
_entry.id   AF-A0A923Q2K4-F1
#
_cell.length_a   1.000
_cell.length_b   1.000
_cell.length_c   1.000
_cell.angle_alpha   90.00
_cell.angle_beta   90.00
_cell.angle_gamma   90.00
#
_symmetry.space_group_name_H-M   'P 1'
#
loop_
_entity.id
_entity.type
_entity.pdbx_description
1 polymer ?
#
loop_
_entity_poly.entity_id
_entity_poly.type
_entity_poly.pdbx_seq_one_letter_code
_entity_poly.pdbx_strand_id
1 'polypeptide(L)'
;MTKLISLIALATSLTLTTTVFAEEGPEKDAPAHTDAKGEKKGHKDLATEMNALFPKSIPNLALSTPPGKPELETPTYFQKLSDNKVTLKWKAAENAVVYHVQIATDPNYKWLVKEEQLFSGNSLEVSGLEANKHYFWRVAGVKPDNKKGDIKGAYAASMFETTTTSK
;
A
#
# COMPACT_ATOMS: atom_id res chain seq x y z
N MET A 1 8.50 45.61 -1.50
CA MET A 1 7.65 46.00 -2.64
C MET A 1 8.32 45.53 -3.93
N THR A 2 7.90 44.39 -4.47
CA THR A 2 8.09 44.06 -5.90
C THR A 2 6.93 43.17 -6.30
N LYS A 3 6.08 43.69 -7.20
CA LYS A 3 4.95 43.01 -7.82
C LYS A 3 5.44 42.03 -8.90
N LEU A 4 4.52 41.17 -9.35
CA LEU A 4 4.27 40.65 -10.70
C LEU A 4 4.16 39.12 -10.71
N ILE A 5 3.31 38.43 -11.47
CA ILE A 5 2.12 38.70 -12.29
C ILE A 5 1.55 37.28 -12.56
N SER A 6 0.22 37.18 -12.58
CA SER A 6 -0.55 35.98 -12.93
C SER A 6 -0.30 35.54 -14.38
N LEU A 7 -0.23 34.23 -14.67
CA LEU A 7 -0.41 33.72 -16.03
C LEU A 7 -1.24 32.42 -16.02
N ILE A 8 -2.47 32.56 -16.51
CA ILE A 8 -3.44 31.49 -16.81
C ILE A 8 -3.02 30.88 -18.15
N ALA A 9 -2.76 29.57 -18.18
CA ALA A 9 -2.54 28.84 -19.43
C ALA A 9 -3.82 28.06 -19.80
N LEU A 10 -4.35 28.39 -20.98
CA LEU A 10 -5.60 27.93 -21.57
C LEU A 10 -5.39 26.54 -22.21
N ALA A 11 -6.27 25.58 -21.89
CA ALA A 11 -6.28 24.26 -22.51
C ALA A 11 -6.98 24.29 -23.87
N THR A 12 -6.32 23.81 -24.93
CA THR A 12 -6.94 23.56 -26.24
C THR A 12 -6.86 22.08 -26.58
N SER A 13 -8.01 21.42 -26.61
CA SER A 13 -8.18 20.06 -27.10
C SER A 13 -8.10 20.03 -28.64
N LEU A 14 -7.40 19.04 -29.18
CA LEU A 14 -7.31 18.77 -30.61
C LEU A 14 -8.12 17.50 -30.92
N THR A 15 -9.27 17.65 -31.60
CA THR A 15 -10.00 16.52 -32.19
C THR A 15 -9.63 16.43 -33.67
N LEU A 16 -9.19 15.25 -34.11
CA LEU A 16 -9.02 14.93 -35.53
C LEU A 16 -10.11 13.92 -35.91
N THR A 17 -11.05 14.36 -36.72
CA THR A 17 -11.98 13.51 -37.49
C THR A 17 -11.61 13.68 -38.96
N THR A 18 -11.29 12.59 -39.65
CA THR A 18 -11.47 12.50 -41.10
C THR A 18 -11.85 11.06 -41.48
N THR A 19 -12.82 10.99 -42.38
CA THR A 19 -13.53 9.82 -42.91
C THR A 19 -13.08 9.58 -44.34
N VAL A 20 -12.80 8.34 -44.79
CA VAL A 20 -12.88 7.89 -46.20
C VAL A 20 -13.01 6.35 -46.17
N PHE A 21 -14.19 5.73 -46.32
CA PHE A 21 -14.88 5.28 -47.54
C PHE A 21 -14.00 4.57 -48.59
N ALA A 22 -14.07 3.24 -48.63
CA ALA A 22 -13.81 2.44 -49.84
C ALA A 22 -14.94 1.41 -49.97
N GLU A 23 -15.79 1.65 -50.96
CA GLU A 23 -16.86 0.80 -51.46
C GLU A 23 -16.34 0.14 -52.74
N GLU A 24 -16.27 -1.19 -52.79
CA GLU A 24 -16.12 -1.93 -54.04
C GLU A 24 -17.15 -3.08 -54.05
N GLY A 25 -18.19 -2.90 -54.87
CA GLY A 25 -18.61 -3.85 -55.91
C GLY A 25 -19.33 -5.15 -55.53
N PRO A 26 -20.49 -5.48 -56.16
CA PRO A 26 -21.22 -6.72 -55.92
C PRO A 26 -20.84 -7.80 -56.94
N GLU A 27 -20.66 -9.05 -56.50
CA GLU A 27 -20.67 -10.22 -57.39
C GLU A 27 -21.73 -11.23 -56.92
N LYS A 28 -22.65 -11.54 -57.84
CA LYS A 28 -23.77 -12.46 -57.68
C LYS A 28 -23.42 -13.83 -58.26
N ASP A 29 -24.12 -14.83 -57.73
CA ASP A 29 -24.52 -16.11 -58.34
C ASP A 29 -23.75 -17.42 -57.97
N ALA A 30 -24.22 -17.99 -56.84
CA ALA A 30 -24.70 -19.39 -56.67
C ALA A 30 -23.70 -20.58 -56.59
N PRO A 31 -24.07 -21.76 -56.02
CA PRO A 31 -25.35 -22.17 -55.45
C PRO A 31 -25.31 -22.63 -53.98
N ALA A 32 -26.52 -22.72 -53.41
CA ALA A 32 -26.82 -23.32 -52.13
C ALA A 32 -26.37 -24.79 -52.05
N HIS A 33 -25.69 -25.15 -50.96
CA HIS A 33 -25.73 -26.49 -50.40
C HIS A 33 -26.46 -26.42 -49.07
N THR A 34 -27.77 -26.62 -49.14
CA THR A 34 -28.59 -26.98 -47.99
C THR A 34 -28.39 -28.46 -47.71
N ASP A 35 -27.53 -28.78 -46.76
CA ASP A 35 -27.51 -30.12 -46.15
C ASP A 35 -28.13 -30.00 -44.76
N ALA A 36 -29.41 -30.36 -44.70
CA ALA A 36 -30.11 -30.59 -43.46
C ALA A 36 -29.55 -31.86 -42.79
N LYS A 37 -28.79 -31.68 -41.71
CA LYS A 37 -28.75 -32.66 -40.61
C LYS A 37 -28.36 -31.94 -39.33
N GLY A 38 -29.31 -31.88 -38.41
CA GLY A 38 -29.11 -31.25 -37.11
C GLY A 38 -28.00 -31.94 -36.33
N GLU A 39 -26.96 -31.19 -36.04
CA GLU A 39 -26.25 -31.29 -34.78
C GLU A 39 -25.90 -29.86 -34.40
N LYS A 40 -26.57 -29.35 -33.35
CA LYS A 40 -26.02 -28.21 -32.61
C LYS A 40 -24.72 -28.71 -31.98
N LYS A 41 -23.62 -28.70 -32.74
CA LYS A 41 -22.28 -28.79 -32.18
C LYS A 41 -22.16 -27.54 -31.32
N GLY A 42 -22.45 -27.72 -30.03
CA GLY A 42 -22.56 -26.63 -29.08
C GLY A 42 -21.37 -25.72 -29.29
N HIS A 43 -21.62 -24.42 -29.49
CA HIS A 43 -20.63 -23.44 -29.09
C HIS A 43 -20.40 -23.75 -27.62
N LYS A 44 -19.36 -24.55 -27.36
CA LYS A 44 -18.89 -24.83 -26.02
C LYS A 44 -18.71 -23.45 -25.44
N ASP A 45 -19.42 -23.22 -24.33
CA ASP A 45 -19.48 -21.92 -23.70
C ASP A 45 -18.03 -21.46 -23.48
N LEU A 46 -17.56 -20.57 -24.36
CA LEU A 46 -16.18 -20.09 -24.37
C LEU A 46 -15.87 -19.42 -23.03
N ALA A 47 -16.88 -18.89 -22.33
CA ALA A 47 -16.73 -18.37 -20.98
C ALA A 47 -16.47 -19.49 -19.96
N THR A 48 -17.09 -20.67 -20.12
CA THR A 48 -16.82 -21.84 -19.28
C THR A 48 -15.44 -22.43 -19.56
N GLU A 49 -15.03 -22.56 -20.83
CA GLU A 49 -13.67 -23.01 -21.19
C GLU A 49 -12.61 -21.99 -20.73
N MET A 50 -12.86 -20.70 -20.91
CA MET A 50 -11.96 -19.64 -20.44
C MET A 50 -11.89 -19.57 -18.91
N ASN A 51 -13.01 -19.77 -18.19
CA ASN A 51 -13.02 -19.86 -16.73
C ASN A 51 -12.27 -21.10 -16.20
N ALA A 52 -12.22 -22.20 -16.96
CA ALA A 52 -11.45 -23.39 -16.59
C ALA A 52 -9.93 -23.17 -16.71
N LEU A 53 -9.51 -22.29 -17.63
CA LEU A 53 -8.11 -21.90 -17.80
C LEU A 53 -7.68 -20.82 -16.79
N PHE A 54 -8.62 -20.05 -16.26
CA PHE A 54 -8.39 -19.00 -15.26
C PHE A 54 -9.34 -19.20 -14.06
N PRO A 55 -9.05 -20.16 -13.16
CA PRO A 55 -9.87 -20.34 -11.96
C PRO A 55 -9.91 -19.03 -11.17
N LYS A 56 -11.11 -18.66 -10.69
CA LYS A 56 -11.28 -17.46 -9.86
C LYS A 56 -10.42 -17.59 -8.61
N SER A 57 -9.62 -16.58 -8.31
CA SER A 57 -8.81 -16.54 -7.08
C SER A 57 -9.73 -16.60 -5.84
N ILE A 58 -9.48 -17.58 -4.98
CA ILE A 58 -10.17 -17.70 -3.69
C ILE A 58 -9.49 -16.76 -2.70
N PRO A 59 -10.18 -15.76 -2.13
CA PRO A 59 -9.58 -14.86 -1.15
C PRO A 59 -9.31 -15.60 0.18
N ASN A 60 -8.09 -15.46 0.73
CA ASN A 60 -7.81 -15.85 2.11
C ASN A 60 -8.44 -14.83 3.08
N LEU A 61 -9.63 -15.14 3.63
CA LEU A 61 -10.35 -14.26 4.54
C LEU A 61 -9.54 -13.87 5.78
N ALA A 62 -8.57 -14.69 6.22
CA ALA A 62 -7.70 -14.39 7.35
C ALA A 62 -6.79 -13.17 7.09
N LEU A 63 -6.55 -12.80 5.83
CA LEU A 63 -5.78 -11.60 5.49
C LEU A 63 -6.62 -10.32 5.55
N SER A 64 -7.95 -10.40 5.51
CA SER A 64 -8.81 -9.23 5.44
C SER A 64 -8.93 -8.45 6.77
N THR A 65 -8.69 -9.10 7.91
CA THR A 65 -8.79 -8.44 9.23
C THR A 65 -7.50 -7.70 9.56
N PRO A 66 -7.47 -6.41 9.92
CA PRO A 66 -6.23 -5.73 10.27
C PRO A 66 -5.47 -6.39 11.43
N PRO A 67 -4.13 -6.33 11.46
CA PRO A 67 -3.34 -6.76 12.61
C PRO A 67 -3.78 -6.07 13.91
N GLY A 68 -3.61 -6.77 15.03
CA GLY A 68 -3.82 -6.22 16.36
C GLY A 68 -2.91 -5.02 16.66
N LYS A 69 -3.25 -4.27 17.70
CA LYS A 69 -2.39 -3.17 18.17
C LYS A 69 -1.20 -3.75 18.95
N PRO A 70 0.06 -3.39 18.62
CA PRO A 70 1.22 -3.82 19.39
C PRO A 70 1.22 -3.28 20.83
N GLU A 71 1.85 -3.99 21.76
CA GLU A 71 2.07 -3.51 23.13
C GLU A 71 3.52 -3.01 23.26
N LEU A 72 3.70 -1.74 23.64
CA LEU A 72 5.03 -1.13 23.72
C LEU A 72 5.67 -1.42 25.09
N GLU A 73 6.91 -1.89 25.10
CA GLU A 73 7.61 -2.29 26.32
C GLU A 73 8.66 -1.25 26.74
N THR A 74 9.61 -0.97 25.86
CA THR A 74 10.68 0.02 26.12
C THR A 74 10.92 0.90 24.91
N PRO A 75 11.21 2.19 25.07
CA PRO A 75 11.15 2.92 26.32
C PRO A 75 9.70 3.12 26.80
N THR A 76 9.52 3.13 28.13
CA THR A 76 8.21 3.43 28.73
C THR A 76 7.85 4.90 28.51
N TYR A 77 6.57 5.23 28.65
CA TYR A 77 6.08 6.60 28.46
C TYR A 77 6.79 7.57 29.41
N PHE A 78 7.36 8.64 28.86
CA PHE A 78 8.20 9.64 29.55
C PHE A 78 9.49 9.09 30.19
N GLN A 79 9.99 7.94 29.74
CA GLN A 79 11.29 7.46 30.22
C GLN A 79 12.40 8.46 29.86
N LYS A 80 13.28 8.76 30.82
CA LYS A 80 14.47 9.58 30.61
C LYS A 80 15.68 8.70 30.34
N LEU A 81 16.41 8.99 29.27
CA LEU A 81 17.57 8.24 28.80
C LEU A 81 18.78 9.16 28.71
N SER A 82 19.87 8.79 29.37
CA SER A 82 21.13 9.56 29.35
C SER A 82 22.04 9.23 28.17
N ASP A 83 21.61 8.32 27.31
CA ASP A 83 22.38 7.78 26.19
C ASP A 83 21.90 8.36 24.86
N ASN A 84 22.76 8.42 23.86
CA ASN A 84 22.44 8.88 22.50
C ASN A 84 21.85 7.76 21.62
N LYS A 85 21.58 6.61 22.24
CA LYS A 85 20.94 5.44 21.63
C LYS A 85 19.80 4.95 22.50
N VAL A 86 18.82 4.34 21.85
CA VAL A 86 17.66 3.71 22.50
C VAL A 86 17.33 2.42 21.76
N THR A 87 16.88 1.42 22.52
CA THR A 87 16.29 0.21 21.96
C THR A 87 14.78 0.25 22.15
N LEU A 88 14.06 0.43 21.04
CA LEU A 88 12.60 0.33 20.99
C LEU A 88 12.22 -1.15 21.01
N LYS A 89 11.37 -1.57 21.94
CA LYS A 89 10.88 -2.96 22.08
C LYS A 89 9.38 -2.99 22.24
N TRP A 90 8.74 -3.95 21.59
CA TRP A 90 7.29 -4.16 21.64
C TRP A 90 6.95 -5.64 21.52
N LYS A 91 5.86 -6.06 22.15
CA LYS A 91 5.33 -7.41 22.00
C LYS A 91 4.74 -7.62 20.61
N ALA A 92 4.76 -8.88 20.18
CA ALA A 92 4.17 -9.24 18.91
C ALA A 92 2.66 -8.95 18.90
N ALA A 93 2.21 -8.28 17.84
CA ALA A 93 0.79 -8.04 17.63
C ALA A 93 0.15 -9.26 16.95
N GLU A 94 -1.11 -9.54 17.31
CA GLU A 94 -1.87 -10.61 16.69
C GLU A 94 -1.99 -10.41 15.18
N ASN A 95 -1.73 -11.47 14.41
CA ASN A 95 -1.78 -11.46 12.94
C ASN A 95 -0.82 -10.48 12.24
N ALA A 96 0.14 -9.87 12.94
CA ALA A 96 1.19 -9.07 12.32
C ALA A 96 2.30 -9.97 11.74
N VAL A 97 2.70 -9.71 10.50
CA VAL A 97 3.83 -10.42 9.84
C VAL A 97 5.10 -9.58 9.93
N VAL A 98 4.96 -8.27 9.76
CA VAL A 98 6.02 -7.26 9.92
C VAL A 98 5.45 -6.03 10.63
N TYR A 99 6.29 -5.04 10.92
CA TYR A 99 5.92 -3.83 11.63
C TYR A 99 6.32 -2.59 10.85
N HIS A 100 5.47 -1.56 10.89
CA HIS A 100 5.84 -0.20 10.52
C HIS A 100 6.22 0.55 11.79
N VAL A 101 7.50 0.90 11.90
CA VAL A 101 8.08 1.59 13.05
C VAL A 101 8.48 3.00 12.64
N GLN A 102 8.09 3.99 13.44
CA GLN A 102 8.47 5.38 13.23
C GLN A 102 8.90 6.01 14.54
N ILE A 103 9.95 6.83 14.47
CA ILE A 103 10.40 7.71 15.55
C ILE A 103 10.58 9.12 15.00
N ALA A 104 10.11 10.11 15.74
CA ALA A 104 10.03 11.50 15.33
C ALA A 104 10.39 12.44 16.48
N THR A 105 10.74 13.67 16.14
CA THR A 105 10.95 14.77 17.10
C THR A 105 9.66 15.55 17.39
N ASP A 106 8.56 15.22 16.69
CA ASP A 106 7.25 15.84 16.87
C ASP A 106 6.14 14.79 17.03
N PRO A 107 5.06 15.10 17.77
CA PRO A 107 3.97 14.15 18.02
C PRO A 107 3.11 13.86 16.78
N ASN A 108 3.24 14.66 15.70
CA ASN A 108 2.50 14.45 14.46
C ASN A 108 3.30 13.63 13.44
N TYR A 109 4.51 13.18 13.78
CA TYR A 109 5.37 12.35 12.93
C TYR A 109 5.69 13.03 11.58
N LYS A 110 5.87 14.36 11.58
CA LYS A 110 6.27 15.15 10.41
C LYS A 110 7.80 15.18 10.24
N TRP A 111 8.53 15.15 11.35
CA TRP A 111 9.98 15.24 11.44
C TRP A 111 10.53 13.90 11.94
N LEU A 112 10.58 12.94 11.03
CA LEU A 112 11.04 11.58 11.31
C LEU A 112 12.56 11.56 11.52
N VAL A 113 12.97 10.93 12.60
CA VAL A 113 14.36 10.59 12.89
C VAL A 113 14.73 9.28 12.20
N LYS A 114 13.81 8.31 12.25
CA LYS A 114 13.94 7.00 11.60
C LYS A 114 12.57 6.42 11.31
N GLU A 115 12.48 5.69 10.20
CA GLU A 115 11.29 4.99 9.77
C GLU A 115 11.68 3.65 9.12
N GLU A 116 11.01 2.59 9.54
CA GLU A 116 11.13 1.26 8.96
C GLU A 116 9.73 0.80 8.54
N GLN A 117 9.45 0.75 7.24
CA GLN A 117 8.10 0.44 6.76
C GLN A 117 7.71 -1.03 6.93
N LEU A 118 8.68 -1.95 6.78
CA LEU A 118 8.48 -3.40 6.85
C LEU A 118 9.58 -4.05 7.69
N PHE A 119 9.49 -3.92 9.01
CA PHE A 119 10.44 -4.48 9.96
C PHE A 119 9.98 -5.83 10.51
N SER A 120 10.78 -6.88 10.37
CA SER A 120 10.42 -8.25 10.79
C SER A 120 10.68 -8.55 12.26
N GLY A 121 11.41 -7.69 12.97
CA GLY A 121 11.74 -7.87 14.38
C GLY A 121 10.75 -7.22 15.34
N ASN A 122 11.02 -7.42 16.63
CA ASN A 122 10.27 -6.82 17.75
C ASN A 122 11.13 -5.85 18.59
N SER A 123 12.35 -5.58 18.12
CA SER A 123 13.32 -4.72 18.79
C SER A 123 14.11 -3.95 17.75
N LEU A 124 14.12 -2.62 17.83
CA LEU A 124 14.85 -1.74 16.92
C LEU A 124 15.77 -0.83 17.71
N GLU A 125 17.08 -0.89 17.41
CA GLU A 125 18.04 0.09 17.93
C GLU A 125 18.03 1.36 17.07
N VAL A 126 18.01 2.50 17.74
CA VAL A 126 18.10 3.83 17.16
C VAL A 126 19.25 4.56 17.85
N SER A 127 20.20 5.06 17.09
CA SER A 127 21.37 5.80 17.57
C SER A 127 21.41 7.20 16.95
N GLY A 128 22.29 8.06 17.45
CA GLY A 128 22.43 9.44 16.97
C GLY A 128 21.35 10.39 17.50
N LEU A 129 20.75 10.06 18.66
CA LEU A 129 19.78 10.93 19.32
C LEU A 129 20.49 12.10 20.01
N GLU A 130 20.05 13.31 19.71
CA GLU A 130 20.46 14.51 20.43
C GLU A 130 19.93 14.50 21.87
N ALA A 131 20.74 14.98 22.82
CA ALA A 131 20.37 15.13 24.23
C ALA A 131 19.38 16.29 24.46
N ASN A 132 18.67 16.23 25.60
CA ASN A 132 17.67 17.22 26.01
C ASN A 132 16.54 17.43 24.98
N LYS A 133 16.08 16.34 24.35
CA LYS A 133 14.94 16.37 23.42
C LYS A 133 13.88 15.34 23.78
N HIS A 134 12.65 15.62 23.37
CA HIS A 134 11.55 14.65 23.38
C HIS A 134 11.50 13.91 22.04
N TYR A 135 11.31 12.60 22.11
CA TYR A 135 11.10 11.74 20.95
C TYR A 135 9.78 11.01 21.09
N PHE A 136 9.05 10.94 19.98
CA PHE A 136 7.77 10.24 19.86
C PHE A 136 8.00 9.05 18.96
N TRP A 137 7.54 7.87 19.38
CA TRP A 137 7.67 6.67 18.58
C TRP A 137 6.36 5.91 18.52
N ARG A 138 6.11 5.27 17.37
CA ARG A 138 4.94 4.43 17.15
C ARG A 138 5.26 3.20 16.34
N VAL A 139 4.46 2.16 16.58
CA VAL A 139 4.56 0.87 15.91
C VAL A 139 3.16 0.42 15.51
N ALA A 140 3.01 -0.03 14.26
CA ALA A 140 1.81 -0.71 13.78
C ALA A 140 2.18 -2.06 13.16
N GLY A 141 1.39 -3.10 13.44
CA GLY A 141 1.51 -4.37 12.73
C GLY A 141 1.10 -4.22 11.26
N VAL A 142 1.76 -4.96 10.38
CA VAL A 142 1.52 -4.98 8.94
C VAL A 142 1.47 -6.44 8.48
N LYS A 143 0.54 -6.74 7.57
CA LYS A 143 0.46 -8.04 6.92
C LYS A 143 0.00 -7.90 5.47
N PRO A 144 0.33 -8.85 4.58
CA PRO A 144 -0.14 -8.83 3.20
C PRO A 144 -1.65 -9.08 3.10
N ASP A 145 -2.31 -8.46 2.13
CA ASP A 145 -3.69 -8.75 1.70
C ASP A 145 -3.70 -9.55 0.39
N ASN A 146 -4.77 -10.31 0.14
CA ASN A 146 -4.93 -11.04 -1.13
C ASN A 146 -5.19 -10.11 -2.32
N LYS A 147 -5.86 -8.99 -2.04
CA LYS A 147 -6.47 -7.99 -2.93
C LYS A 147 -5.58 -6.81 -3.31
N LYS A 148 -5.12 -6.16 -2.25
CA LYS A 148 -5.00 -4.69 -2.23
C LYS A 148 -3.65 -4.18 -1.70
N GLY A 149 -2.65 -5.05 -1.54
CA GLY A 149 -1.34 -4.73 -0.96
C GLY A 149 -1.30 -5.04 0.54
N ASP A 150 -0.49 -4.31 1.32
CA ASP A 150 -0.39 -4.57 2.76
C ASP A 150 -1.51 -3.90 3.56
N ILE A 151 -2.05 -4.60 4.56
CA ILE A 151 -2.96 -4.07 5.56
C ILE A 151 -2.19 -3.72 6.82
N LYS A 152 -2.36 -2.48 7.26
CA LYS A 152 -1.76 -1.93 8.48
C LYS A 152 -2.79 -1.88 9.61
N GLY A 153 -2.37 -2.32 10.79
CA GLY A 153 -3.14 -2.23 12.03
C GLY A 153 -3.10 -0.84 12.65
N ALA A 154 -3.72 -0.69 13.81
CA ALA A 154 -3.64 0.55 14.58
C ALA A 154 -2.24 0.77 15.15
N TYR A 155 -1.79 2.02 15.17
CA TYR A 155 -0.54 2.38 15.85
C TYR A 155 -0.69 2.30 17.37
N ALA A 156 0.30 1.69 18.01
CA ALA A 156 0.65 1.97 19.39
C ALA A 156 1.72 3.08 19.40
N ALA A 157 1.60 4.03 20.31
CA ALA A 157 2.51 5.16 20.41
C ALA A 157 2.97 5.35 21.86
N SER A 158 4.21 5.79 22.03
CA SER A 158 4.80 6.19 23.29
C SER A 158 5.80 7.31 23.03
N MET A 159 6.38 7.86 24.09
CA MET A 159 7.35 8.95 24.00
C MET A 159 8.40 8.81 25.10
N PHE A 160 9.59 9.32 24.86
CA PHE A 160 10.70 9.32 25.81
C PHE A 160 11.53 10.59 25.66
N GLU A 161 12.40 10.84 26.62
CA GLU A 161 13.24 12.02 26.68
C GLU A 161 14.70 11.60 26.74
N THR A 162 15.56 12.30 26.01
CA THR A 162 17.00 12.20 26.21
C THR A 162 17.45 13.27 27.19
N THR A 163 18.33 12.91 28.12
CA THR A 163 18.93 13.84 29.08
C THR A 163 20.42 13.95 28.84
N THR A 164 21.00 15.10 29.19
CA THR A 164 22.46 15.23 29.19
C THR A 164 23.07 14.20 30.13
N THR A 165 24.09 13.46 29.66
CA THR A 165 24.90 12.64 30.54
C THR A 165 25.59 13.56 31.55
N SER A 166 25.12 13.59 32.80
CA SER A 166 25.86 14.25 33.88
C SER A 166 27.15 13.43 34.06
N LYS A 167 28.29 14.06 33.79
CA LYS A 167 29.61 13.49 34.03
C LYS A 167 29.97 13.57 35.51
#